data_AF-A0A1U9UVN1-F1
#
_entry.id   AF-A0A1U9UVN1-F1
#
_cell.length_a   1.000
_cell.length_b   1.000
_cell.length_c   1.000
_cell.angle_alpha   90.00
_cell.angle_beta   90.00
_cell.angle_gamma   90.00
#
_symmetry.space_group_name_H-M   'P 1'
#
loop_
_entity.id
_entity.type
_entity.pdbx_description
1 polymer ?
#
loop_
_entity_poly.entity_id
_entity_poly.type
_entity_poly.pdbx_seq_one_letter_code
_entity_poly.pdbx_strand_id
1 'polypeptide(L)'
;MANFIEAYCAQVRLAGAAGVIAKPVVVAQNGTYAMHYVPSEYLNAQAHLVLVSTTPGHAHVRLAAAVTEELMRTHAPGRVIQRENKRRVELGGKLVRPNLIRMLDHFRVPELVGLPHAAALWNDGFERLQPLALLPHATTRRGLAFDGPLEELQDVPMLREVFETRFLGAVRQMRTDALYIALGRTAWAGLRHAVSLRLLARHQLLGMMPVPARAGSMVRYFLREIAASALSAKDPVRHRVDWLDAAHAELEANVRKLRAAINPDPRSTYLIA
;
A
#
# COMPACT_ATOMS: atom_id res chain seq x y z
N MET A 1 3.23 12.79 23.91
CA MET A 1 3.50 11.78 22.86
C MET A 1 4.83 12.13 22.22
N ALA A 2 5.73 11.18 22.03
CA ALA A 2 6.99 11.46 21.33
C ALA A 2 6.69 11.90 19.89
N ASN A 3 7.26 13.03 19.47
CA ASN A 3 7.15 13.48 18.09
C ASN A 3 8.18 12.71 17.24
N PHE A 4 7.80 11.53 16.74
CA PHE A 4 8.73 10.63 16.04
C PHE A 4 9.38 11.26 14.81
N ILE A 5 8.69 12.17 14.10
CA ILE A 5 9.28 12.87 12.96
C ILE A 5 10.42 13.79 13.39
N GLU A 6 10.30 14.46 14.54
CA GLU A 6 11.37 15.33 15.07
C GLU A 6 12.58 14.50 15.47
N ALA A 7 12.38 13.39 16.19
CA ALA A 7 13.46 12.47 16.55
C ALA A 7 14.15 11.89 15.31
N TYR A 8 13.37 11.53 14.28
CA TYR A 8 13.89 11.01 13.02
C TYR A 8 14.70 12.06 12.26
N CYS A 9 14.17 13.27 12.10
CA CYS A 9 14.88 14.38 11.47
C CYS A 9 16.14 14.79 12.27
N ALA A 10 16.10 14.76 13.61
CA ALA A 10 17.27 15.02 14.44
C ALA A 10 18.37 13.97 14.20
N GLN A 11 18.01 12.69 14.11
CA GLN A 11 18.95 11.61 13.80
C GLN A 11 19.54 11.75 12.40
N VAL A 12 18.72 12.09 11.40
CA VAL A 12 19.19 12.36 10.03
C VAL A 12 20.13 13.58 10.00
N ARG A 13 19.85 14.64 10.77
CA ARG A 13 20.73 15.81 10.87
C ARG A 13 22.08 15.46 11.50
N LEU A 14 22.07 14.60 12.52
CA LEU A 14 23.27 14.22 13.27
C LEU A 14 24.19 13.29 12.48
N ALA A 15 23.63 12.28 11.80
CA ALA A 15 24.40 11.16 11.27
C ALA A 15 24.00 10.75 9.84
N GLY A 16 23.23 11.59 9.14
CA GLY A 16 22.77 11.36 7.78
C GLY A 16 21.82 10.17 7.64
N ALA A 17 21.55 9.80 6.39
CA ALA A 17 20.70 8.65 6.07
C ALA A 17 21.28 7.34 6.65
N ALA A 18 22.61 7.16 6.59
CA ALA A 18 23.26 5.97 7.12
C ALA A 18 23.08 5.83 8.64
N GLY A 19 23.16 6.94 9.38
CA GLY A 19 23.02 6.94 10.83
C GLY A 19 21.62 6.59 11.33
N VAL A 20 20.57 7.05 10.65
CA VAL A 20 19.19 6.68 11.01
C VAL A 20 18.86 5.23 10.61
N ILE A 21 19.52 4.69 9.58
CA ILE A 21 19.41 3.27 9.23
C ILE A 21 20.10 2.39 10.27
N ALA A 22 21.30 2.78 10.73
CA ALA A 22 22.07 2.03 11.71
C ALA A 22 21.45 2.09 13.11
N LYS A 23 20.88 3.24 13.49
CA LYS A 23 20.19 3.46 14.75
C LYS A 23 18.79 4.03 14.48
N PRO A 24 17.80 3.16 14.15
CA PRO A 24 16.46 3.61 13.84
C PRO A 24 15.73 4.16 15.06
N VAL A 25 14.80 5.08 14.81
CA VAL A 25 13.88 5.58 15.85
C VAL A 25 12.87 4.48 16.15
N VAL A 26 12.95 3.91 17.35
CA VAL A 26 12.05 2.84 17.81
C VAL A 26 10.73 3.45 18.26
N VAL A 27 9.62 2.96 17.68
CA VAL A 27 8.26 3.32 18.09
C VAL A 27 7.81 2.45 19.26
N ALA A 28 7.97 1.13 19.12
CA ALA A 28 7.73 0.16 20.16
C ALA A 28 8.43 -1.16 19.81
N GLN A 29 8.78 -1.95 20.82
CA GLN A 29 9.39 -3.26 20.63
C GLN A 29 9.09 -4.20 21.80
N ASN A 30 9.13 -5.50 21.53
CA ASN A 30 9.18 -6.57 22.52
C ASN A 30 10.14 -7.67 22.04
N GLY A 31 10.23 -8.79 22.76
CA GLY A 31 11.15 -9.88 22.41
C GLY A 31 10.93 -10.54 21.04
N THR A 32 9.78 -10.32 20.38
CA THR A 32 9.44 -10.89 19.07
C THR A 32 9.27 -9.83 17.98
N TYR A 33 8.68 -8.68 18.28
CA TYR A 33 8.31 -7.65 17.32
C TYR A 33 9.03 -6.33 17.59
N ALA A 34 9.39 -5.62 16.53
CA ALA A 34 9.91 -4.26 16.61
C ALA A 34 9.26 -3.38 15.54
N MET A 35 8.86 -2.17 15.92
CA MET A 35 8.33 -1.14 15.02
C MET A 35 9.31 0.01 14.97
N HIS A 36 9.88 0.26 13.80
CA HIS A 36 10.76 1.39 13.55
C HIS A 36 10.01 2.47 12.78
N TYR A 37 10.21 3.71 13.18
CA TYR A 37 9.55 4.84 12.57
C TYR A 37 9.96 5.01 11.11
N VAL A 38 8.96 5.21 10.25
CA VAL A 38 9.09 5.64 8.86
C VAL A 38 8.07 6.77 8.68
N PRO A 39 8.46 7.95 8.14
CA PRO A 39 7.50 9.04 7.95
C PRO A 39 6.35 8.62 7.04
N SER A 40 5.12 8.79 7.53
CA SER A 40 3.89 8.27 6.92
C SER A 40 2.64 9.12 7.24
N GLU A 41 2.82 10.29 7.85
CA GLU A 41 1.76 11.10 8.48
C GLU A 41 0.87 11.82 7.47
N TYR A 42 1.38 12.11 6.26
CA TYR A 42 0.61 12.82 5.25
C TYR A 42 -0.65 12.04 4.88
N LEU A 43 -1.82 12.65 5.10
CA LEU A 43 -3.11 12.09 4.75
C LEU A 43 -3.81 13.01 3.76
N ASN A 44 -4.01 12.50 2.55
CA ASN A 44 -4.90 13.07 1.56
C ASN A 44 -6.27 12.41 1.67
N ALA A 45 -7.13 12.95 2.54
CA ALA A 45 -8.49 12.47 2.76
C ALA A 45 -9.37 12.52 1.50
N GLN A 46 -8.99 13.33 0.50
CA GLN A 46 -9.73 13.52 -0.75
C GLN A 46 -9.29 12.57 -1.88
N ALA A 47 -8.33 11.67 -1.62
CA ALA A 47 -7.88 10.68 -2.59
C ALA A 47 -9.01 9.73 -3.01
N HIS A 48 -9.14 9.50 -4.32
CA HIS A 48 -10.15 8.62 -4.88
C HIS A 48 -9.69 7.16 -4.90
N LEU A 49 -8.37 6.91 -4.92
CA LEU A 49 -7.77 5.59 -4.86
C LEU A 49 -6.93 5.45 -3.60
N VAL A 50 -7.17 4.39 -2.85
CA VAL A 50 -6.40 4.01 -1.66
C VAL A 50 -5.73 2.66 -1.90
N LEU A 51 -4.41 2.62 -1.77
CA LEU A 51 -3.62 1.40 -1.93
C LEU A 51 -3.10 0.97 -0.56
N VAL A 52 -3.50 -0.23 -0.11
CA VAL A 52 -3.21 -0.70 1.25
C VAL A 52 -2.19 -1.82 1.23
N SER A 53 -1.08 -1.62 1.92
CA SER A 53 -0.03 -2.62 2.16
C SER A 53 -0.05 -3.14 3.61
N THR A 54 0.78 -4.12 3.93
CA THR A 54 0.92 -4.61 5.31
C THR A 54 1.79 -3.68 6.14
N THR A 55 3.06 -3.52 5.75
CA THR A 55 4.07 -2.71 6.45
C THR A 55 5.15 -2.26 5.47
N PRO A 56 5.80 -1.10 5.68
CA PRO A 56 7.03 -0.76 4.97
C PRO A 56 8.13 -1.80 5.22
N GLY A 57 8.65 -2.40 4.15
CA GLY A 57 9.86 -3.25 4.21
C GLY A 57 11.18 -2.47 4.21
N HIS A 58 12.31 -3.18 4.36
CA HIS A 58 13.67 -2.62 4.45
C HIS A 58 14.06 -1.63 3.34
N ALA A 59 13.59 -1.84 2.11
CA ALA A 59 13.85 -0.92 1.00
C ALA A 59 13.19 0.45 1.23
N HIS A 60 12.02 0.49 1.87
CA HIS A 60 11.32 1.73 2.21
C HIS A 60 12.04 2.47 3.33
N VAL A 61 12.59 1.78 4.34
CA VAL A 61 13.40 2.40 5.40
C VAL A 61 14.60 3.14 4.80
N ARG A 62 15.35 2.47 3.90
CA ARG A 62 16.48 3.11 3.21
C ARG A 62 16.05 4.29 2.34
N LEU A 63 14.93 4.14 1.64
CA LEU A 63 14.39 5.19 0.78
C LEU A 63 13.91 6.40 1.59
N ALA A 64 13.26 6.19 2.73
CA ALA A 64 12.83 7.26 3.64
C ALA A 64 14.00 8.05 4.19
N ALA A 65 15.08 7.37 4.57
CA ALA A 65 16.30 8.00 5.06
C ALA A 65 16.91 8.90 3.97
N ALA A 66 17.07 8.37 2.75
CA ALA A 66 17.61 9.12 1.62
C ALA A 66 16.73 10.32 1.22
N VAL A 67 15.41 10.14 1.10
CA VAL A 67 14.47 11.22 0.74
C VAL A 67 14.45 12.31 1.81
N THR A 68 14.44 11.92 3.09
CA THR A 68 14.42 12.89 4.18
C THR A 68 15.72 13.69 4.23
N GLU A 69 16.88 13.04 4.09
CA GLU A 69 18.18 13.73 4.04
C GLU A 69 18.27 14.70 2.86
N GLU A 70 17.83 14.28 1.66
CA GLU A 70 17.75 15.12 0.46
C GLU A 70 16.92 16.39 0.71
N LEU A 71 15.72 16.25 1.26
CA LEU A 71 14.81 17.36 1.53
C LEU A 71 15.30 18.26 2.67
N MET A 72 15.98 17.71 3.67
CA MET A 72 16.59 18.50 4.73
C MET A 72 17.76 19.33 4.21
N ARG A 73 18.56 18.81 3.28
CA ARG A 73 19.64 19.57 2.61
C ARG A 73 19.13 20.77 1.83
N THR A 74 17.90 20.70 1.29
CA THR A 74 17.25 21.81 0.59
C THR A 74 16.38 22.69 1.51
N HIS A 75 16.47 22.51 2.83
CA HIS A 75 15.69 23.26 3.83
C HIS A 75 14.17 23.17 3.61
N ALA A 76 13.68 22.04 3.10
CA ALA A 76 12.26 21.83 2.87
C ALA A 76 11.47 21.90 4.19
N PRO A 77 10.30 22.56 4.21
CA PRO A 77 9.43 22.57 5.39
C PRO A 77 8.97 21.17 5.79
N GLY A 78 8.70 20.93 7.08
CA GLY A 78 8.28 19.62 7.58
C GLY A 78 7.07 19.01 6.87
N ARG A 79 6.08 19.83 6.49
CA ARG A 79 4.91 19.40 5.68
C ARG A 79 5.31 18.83 4.31
N VAL A 80 6.35 19.39 3.69
CA VAL A 80 6.88 18.92 2.40
C VAL A 80 7.61 17.61 2.61
N ILE A 81 8.40 17.47 3.68
CA ILE A 81 9.04 16.21 4.06
C ILE A 81 8.01 15.10 4.25
N GLN A 82 6.91 15.35 4.97
CA GLN A 82 5.84 14.38 5.17
C GLN A 82 5.17 13.97 3.85
N ARG A 83 4.76 14.96 3.03
CA ARG A 83 4.11 14.71 1.74
C ARG A 83 5.01 13.92 0.79
N GLU A 84 6.28 14.31 0.69
CA GLU A 84 7.22 13.65 -0.22
C GLU A 84 7.66 12.28 0.29
N ASN A 85 7.72 12.05 1.61
CA ASN A 85 7.87 10.68 2.12
C ASN A 85 6.65 9.82 1.73
N LYS A 86 5.41 10.30 1.91
CA LYS A 86 4.23 9.54 1.47
C LYS A 86 4.25 9.26 -0.04
N ARG A 87 4.60 10.26 -0.86
CA ARG A 87 4.65 10.12 -2.32
C ARG A 87 5.79 9.23 -2.80
N ARG A 88 7.01 9.48 -2.34
CA ARG A 88 8.22 8.86 -2.89
C ARG A 88 8.53 7.54 -2.22
N VAL A 89 8.24 7.38 -0.93
CA VAL A 89 8.61 6.21 -0.14
C VAL A 89 7.51 5.17 -0.16
N GLU A 90 6.27 5.49 0.21
CA GLU A 90 5.23 4.46 0.28
C GLU A 90 4.94 3.87 -1.09
N LEU A 91 4.94 2.54 -1.14
CA LEU A 91 4.85 1.75 -2.37
C LEU A 91 5.94 2.10 -3.40
N GLY A 92 7.06 2.64 -2.92
CA GLY A 92 8.22 3.05 -3.69
C GLY A 92 9.34 2.00 -3.75
N GLY A 93 10.41 2.37 -4.44
CA GLY A 93 11.58 1.50 -4.63
C GLY A 93 11.57 0.72 -5.95
N LYS A 94 12.77 0.27 -6.35
CA LYS A 94 13.06 -0.23 -7.70
C LYS A 94 12.26 -1.46 -8.13
N LEU A 95 11.79 -2.27 -7.19
CA LEU A 95 10.98 -3.46 -7.48
C LEU A 95 9.48 -3.23 -7.23
N VAL A 96 9.12 -2.44 -6.21
CA VAL A 96 7.72 -2.31 -5.78
C VAL A 96 6.93 -1.46 -6.77
N ARG A 97 7.38 -0.23 -7.04
CA ARG A 97 6.61 0.73 -7.83
C ARG A 97 6.42 0.28 -9.29
N PRO A 98 7.46 -0.19 -10.01
CA PRO A 98 7.27 -0.62 -11.40
C PRO A 98 6.28 -1.79 -11.54
N ASN A 99 6.33 -2.79 -10.65
CA ASN A 99 5.38 -3.89 -10.68
C ASN A 99 3.96 -3.44 -10.32
N LEU A 100 3.82 -2.53 -9.36
CA LEU A 100 2.52 -1.97 -8.99
C LEU A 100 1.89 -1.17 -10.14
N ILE A 101 2.68 -0.33 -10.83
CA ILE A 101 2.25 0.40 -12.03
C ILE A 101 1.74 -0.59 -13.09
N ARG A 102 2.52 -1.63 -13.40
CA ARG A 102 2.11 -2.66 -14.38
C ARG A 102 0.79 -3.33 -14.01
N MET A 103 0.60 -3.69 -12.74
CA MET A 103 -0.65 -4.30 -12.28
C MET A 103 -1.83 -3.34 -12.36
N LEU A 104 -1.66 -2.09 -11.94
CA LEU A 104 -2.74 -1.08 -12.02
C LEU A 104 -3.13 -0.79 -13.48
N ASP A 105 -2.15 -0.68 -14.38
CA ASP A 105 -2.39 -0.44 -15.81
C ASP A 105 -3.06 -1.65 -16.48
N HIS A 106 -2.66 -2.87 -16.14
CA HIS A 106 -3.29 -4.09 -16.67
C HIS A 106 -4.82 -4.10 -16.44
N PHE A 107 -5.27 -3.70 -15.26
CA PHE A 107 -6.70 -3.60 -14.95
C PHE A 107 -7.31 -2.25 -15.30
N ARG A 108 -6.56 -1.29 -15.85
CA ARG A 108 -7.02 0.07 -16.16
C ARG A 108 -7.60 0.82 -14.95
N VAL A 109 -7.08 0.53 -13.75
CA VAL A 109 -7.47 1.20 -12.50
C VAL A 109 -7.33 2.73 -12.55
N PRO A 110 -6.26 3.32 -13.16
CA PRO A 110 -6.10 4.77 -13.20
C PRO A 110 -7.28 5.52 -13.85
N GLU A 111 -7.96 4.89 -14.81
CA GLU A 111 -9.12 5.47 -15.48
C GLU A 111 -10.29 5.72 -14.53
N LEU A 112 -10.44 4.86 -13.51
CA LEU A 112 -11.48 4.99 -12.49
C LEU A 112 -11.36 6.28 -11.69
N VAL A 113 -10.16 6.86 -11.65
CA VAL A 113 -9.87 8.11 -10.96
C VAL A 113 -9.50 9.23 -11.93
N GLY A 114 -9.78 9.08 -13.22
CA GLY A 114 -9.55 10.12 -14.23
C GLY A 114 -8.07 10.35 -14.56
N LEU A 115 -7.24 9.31 -14.49
CA LEU A 115 -5.85 9.34 -14.91
C LEU A 115 -5.61 8.41 -16.12
N PRO A 116 -4.70 8.78 -17.04
CA PRO A 116 -4.46 8.00 -18.26
C PRO A 116 -3.67 6.71 -18.02
N HIS A 117 -2.82 6.66 -16.99
CA HIS A 117 -1.98 5.51 -16.66
C HIS A 117 -1.51 5.58 -15.20
N ALA A 118 -1.01 4.47 -14.66
CA ALA A 118 -0.74 4.32 -13.24
C ALA A 118 0.48 5.11 -12.78
N ALA A 119 1.47 5.34 -13.65
CA ALA A 119 2.59 6.21 -13.32
C ALA A 119 2.16 7.65 -12.97
N ALA A 120 1.04 8.13 -13.52
CA ALA A 120 0.53 9.47 -13.22
C ALA A 120 0.11 9.62 -11.75
N LEU A 121 -0.25 8.53 -11.05
CA LEU A 121 -0.61 8.55 -9.63
C LEU A 121 0.52 9.05 -8.72
N TRP A 122 1.79 8.90 -9.13
CA TRP A 122 2.94 9.36 -8.33
C TRP A 122 3.58 10.64 -8.87
N ASN A 123 3.21 11.08 -10.07
CA ASN A 123 3.66 12.33 -10.66
C ASN A 123 2.63 13.43 -10.35
N ASP A 124 1.91 13.90 -11.36
CA ASP A 124 0.99 15.03 -11.24
C ASP A 124 -0.35 14.66 -10.58
N GLY A 125 -0.68 13.36 -10.53
CA GLY A 125 -1.93 12.82 -10.00
C GLY A 125 -1.89 12.38 -8.54
N PHE A 126 -0.86 12.76 -7.76
CA PHE A 126 -0.73 12.27 -6.38
C PHE A 126 -1.88 12.66 -5.45
N GLU A 127 -2.57 13.77 -5.73
CA GLU A 127 -3.78 14.15 -4.99
C GLU A 127 -4.97 13.19 -5.23
N ARG A 128 -4.86 12.23 -6.14
CA ARG A 128 -5.86 11.16 -6.35
C ARG A 128 -5.54 9.88 -5.61
N LEU A 129 -4.34 9.75 -5.04
CA LEU A 129 -3.81 8.54 -4.41
C LEU A 129 -3.54 8.76 -2.92
N GLN A 130 -3.97 7.81 -2.09
CA GLN A 130 -3.51 7.67 -0.71
C GLN A 130 -2.93 6.27 -0.48
N PRO A 131 -1.59 6.14 -0.38
CA PRO A 131 -1.00 4.92 0.12
C PRO A 131 -1.25 4.78 1.64
N LEU A 132 -1.62 3.58 2.08
CA LEU A 132 -1.74 3.21 3.50
C LEU A 132 -1.02 1.89 3.76
N ALA A 133 -0.72 1.65 5.04
CA ALA A 133 -0.27 0.36 5.54
C ALA A 133 -1.07 0.01 6.80
N LEU A 134 -1.34 -1.28 7.02
CA LEU A 134 -1.94 -1.74 8.28
C LEU A 134 -1.06 -1.37 9.47
N LEU A 135 0.26 -1.46 9.27
CA LEU A 135 1.30 -1.05 10.20
C LEU A 135 2.19 -0.03 9.49
N PRO A 136 1.96 1.29 9.65
CA PRO A 136 2.71 2.33 8.95
C PRO A 136 4.17 2.47 9.39
N HIS A 137 4.52 1.92 10.54
CA HIS A 137 5.90 1.78 10.99
C HIS A 137 6.52 0.51 10.42
N ALA A 138 7.81 0.55 10.08
CA ALA A 138 8.54 -0.61 9.58
C ALA A 138 8.60 -1.69 10.66
N THR A 139 7.65 -2.63 10.56
CA THR A 139 7.43 -3.67 11.56
C THR A 139 8.17 -4.93 11.18
N THR A 140 8.94 -5.47 12.11
CA THR A 140 9.62 -6.76 11.97
C THR A 140 9.15 -7.76 13.01
N ARG A 141 9.17 -9.03 12.63
CA ARG A 141 9.02 -10.21 13.49
C ARG A 141 10.33 -10.99 13.43
N ARG A 142 11.04 -11.06 14.56
CA ARG A 142 12.37 -11.70 14.66
C ARG A 142 13.35 -11.20 13.59
N GLY A 143 13.36 -9.89 13.35
CA GLY A 143 14.26 -9.23 12.38
C GLY A 143 13.82 -9.28 10.91
N LEU A 144 12.76 -10.03 10.56
CA LEU A 144 12.20 -10.05 9.21
C LEU A 144 10.96 -9.17 9.11
N ALA A 145 10.70 -8.55 7.96
CA ALA A 145 9.49 -7.74 7.78
C ALA A 145 8.23 -8.55 8.11
N PHE A 146 7.29 -7.95 8.83
CA PHE A 146 6.06 -8.63 9.24
C PHE A 146 5.24 -9.08 8.02
N ASP A 147 4.99 -10.38 7.94
CA ASP A 147 4.21 -11.03 6.89
C ASP A 147 3.10 -11.95 7.45
N GLY A 148 2.79 -11.77 8.75
CA GLY A 148 1.78 -12.54 9.46
C GLY A 148 0.34 -12.23 9.01
N PRO A 149 -0.61 -13.09 9.40
CA PRO A 149 -2.03 -12.87 9.12
C PRO A 149 -2.60 -11.78 10.04
N LEU A 150 -3.84 -11.33 9.79
CA LEU A 150 -4.46 -10.24 10.56
C LEU A 150 -4.72 -10.64 12.01
N GLU A 151 -5.05 -11.91 12.25
CA GLU A 151 -5.32 -12.46 13.57
C GLU A 151 -4.10 -12.31 14.48
N GLU A 152 -2.90 -12.67 13.99
CA GLU A 152 -1.64 -12.46 14.73
C GLU A 152 -1.37 -10.98 15.00
N LEU A 153 -1.62 -10.11 14.01
CA LEU A 153 -1.48 -8.66 14.18
C LEU A 153 -2.40 -8.18 15.31
N GLN A 154 -3.66 -8.64 15.32
CA GLN A 154 -4.64 -8.27 16.33
C GLN A 154 -4.27 -8.86 17.68
N ASP A 155 -3.77 -10.08 17.79
CA ASP A 155 -3.43 -10.68 19.10
C ASP A 155 -2.27 -9.98 19.81
N VAL A 156 -1.40 -9.28 19.09
CA VAL A 156 -0.26 -8.55 19.66
C VAL A 156 -0.66 -7.12 20.03
N PRO A 157 -0.71 -6.74 21.33
CA PRO A 157 -1.26 -5.44 21.75
C PRO A 157 -0.64 -4.21 21.08
N MET A 158 0.70 -4.17 20.97
CA MET A 158 1.40 -3.05 20.32
C MET A 158 1.10 -2.92 18.82
N LEU A 159 0.80 -4.03 18.13
CA LEU A 159 0.46 -4.01 16.71
C LEU A 159 -1.03 -3.65 16.52
N ARG A 160 -1.90 -4.21 17.36
CA ARG A 160 -3.34 -3.87 17.41
C ARG A 160 -3.55 -2.38 17.62
N GLU A 161 -2.88 -1.78 18.61
CA GLU A 161 -2.99 -0.35 18.91
C GLU A 161 -2.65 0.50 17.67
N VAL A 162 -1.54 0.18 16.99
CA VAL A 162 -1.13 0.91 15.78
C VAL A 162 -2.11 0.72 14.63
N PHE A 163 -2.61 -0.50 14.43
CA PHE A 163 -3.62 -0.77 13.40
C PHE A 163 -4.93 -0.02 13.66
N GLU A 164 -5.44 -0.02 14.89
CA GLU A 164 -6.69 0.67 15.23
C GLU A 164 -6.55 2.20 15.18
N THR A 165 -5.47 2.73 15.74
CA THR A 165 -5.27 4.18 15.85
C THR A 165 -4.80 4.82 14.56
N ARG A 166 -3.92 4.14 13.80
CA ARG A 166 -3.33 4.69 12.57
C ARG A 166 -4.08 4.25 11.33
N PHE A 167 -4.20 2.95 11.07
CA PHE A 167 -4.82 2.47 9.85
C PHE A 167 -6.34 2.71 9.86
N LEU A 168 -7.07 2.20 10.85
CA LEU A 168 -8.52 2.42 10.93
C LEU A 168 -8.85 3.90 11.18
N GLY A 169 -8.00 4.62 11.92
CA GLY A 169 -8.09 6.07 12.08
C GLY A 169 -7.99 6.83 10.75
N ALA A 170 -7.09 6.43 9.84
CA ALA A 170 -6.98 7.01 8.51
C ALA A 170 -8.17 6.64 7.62
N VAL A 171 -8.61 5.37 7.64
CA VAL A 171 -9.77 4.90 6.86
C VAL A 171 -11.03 5.71 7.19
N ARG A 172 -11.26 6.03 8.47
CA ARG A 172 -12.40 6.86 8.92
C ARG A 172 -12.41 8.27 8.35
N GLN A 173 -11.25 8.81 7.98
CA GLN A 173 -11.10 10.17 7.49
C GLN A 173 -11.19 10.27 5.97
N MET A 174 -11.08 9.14 5.26
CA MET A 174 -11.16 9.12 3.81
C MET A 174 -12.56 9.47 3.33
N ARG A 175 -12.64 10.08 2.14
CA ARG A 175 -13.89 10.27 1.43
C ARG A 175 -14.68 8.96 1.27
N THR A 176 -16.00 9.07 1.31
CA THR A 176 -16.94 7.93 1.39
C THR A 176 -17.06 7.13 0.09
N ASP A 177 -16.60 7.69 -1.02
CA ASP A 177 -16.58 7.10 -2.37
C ASP A 177 -15.17 6.67 -2.81
N ALA A 178 -14.18 6.70 -1.91
CA ALA A 178 -12.84 6.20 -2.22
C ALA A 178 -12.86 4.70 -2.56
N LEU A 179 -12.05 4.31 -3.54
CA LEU A 179 -11.84 2.93 -3.98
C LEU A 179 -10.57 2.36 -3.35
N TYR A 180 -10.62 1.11 -2.91
CA TYR A 180 -9.54 0.46 -2.16
C TYR A 180 -9.03 -0.78 -2.88
N ILE A 181 -7.71 -0.91 -2.97
CA ILE A 181 -7.02 -2.14 -3.40
C ILE A 181 -6.05 -2.55 -2.31
N ALA A 182 -6.13 -3.82 -1.90
CA ALA A 182 -5.13 -4.42 -1.00
C ALA A 182 -3.94 -4.99 -1.76
N LEU A 183 -2.76 -4.94 -1.14
CA LEU A 183 -1.53 -5.56 -1.63
C LEU A 183 -1.18 -6.75 -0.73
N GLY A 184 -1.67 -7.93 -1.09
CA GLY A 184 -1.52 -9.18 -0.37
C GLY A 184 -2.68 -9.51 0.58
N ARG A 185 -2.71 -10.77 1.04
CA ARG A 185 -3.81 -11.34 1.83
C ARG A 185 -4.01 -10.66 3.18
N THR A 186 -2.94 -10.25 3.86
CA THR A 186 -3.05 -9.57 5.17
C THR A 186 -3.72 -8.20 5.01
N ALA A 187 -3.28 -7.40 4.03
CA ALA A 187 -3.92 -6.13 3.71
C ALA A 187 -5.40 -6.30 3.31
N TRP A 188 -5.71 -7.37 2.57
CA TRP A 188 -7.08 -7.70 2.20
C TRP A 188 -7.96 -8.03 3.42
N ALA A 189 -7.44 -8.85 4.34
CA ALA A 189 -8.12 -9.12 5.61
C ALA A 189 -8.35 -7.83 6.41
N GLY A 190 -7.36 -6.92 6.46
CA GLY A 190 -7.50 -5.61 7.11
C GLY A 190 -8.62 -4.75 6.52
N LEU A 191 -8.75 -4.69 5.19
CA LEU A 191 -9.86 -3.99 4.52
C LEU A 191 -11.21 -4.65 4.81
N ARG A 192 -11.28 -5.99 4.78
CA ARG A 192 -12.50 -6.72 5.12
C ARG A 192 -12.92 -6.51 6.57
N HIS A 193 -11.95 -6.39 7.47
CA HIS A 193 -12.20 -6.03 8.86
C HIS A 193 -12.76 -4.60 8.99
N ALA A 194 -12.23 -3.64 8.22
CA ALA A 194 -12.80 -2.30 8.17
C ALA A 194 -14.26 -2.29 7.65
N VAL A 195 -14.60 -3.18 6.70
CA VAL A 195 -16.00 -3.40 6.27
C VAL A 195 -16.85 -4.00 7.39
N SER A 196 -16.34 -5.00 8.15
CA SER A 196 -17.11 -5.58 9.26
C SER A 196 -17.37 -4.58 10.38
N LEU A 197 -16.49 -3.59 10.54
CA LEU A 197 -16.66 -2.45 11.45
C LEU A 197 -17.51 -1.32 10.87
N ARG A 198 -18.06 -1.47 9.65
CA ARG A 198 -18.83 -0.46 8.92
C ARG A 198 -18.08 0.86 8.65
N LEU A 199 -16.74 0.80 8.64
CA LEU A 199 -15.89 1.93 8.25
C LEU A 199 -15.78 2.06 6.73
N LEU A 200 -16.01 0.95 6.02
CA LEU A 200 -16.04 0.87 4.56
C LEU A 200 -17.28 0.13 4.11
N ALA A 201 -17.82 0.53 2.95
CA ALA A 201 -18.81 -0.26 2.23
C ALA A 201 -18.12 -1.29 1.34
N ARG A 202 -18.75 -2.46 1.16
CA ARG A 202 -18.18 -3.54 0.33
C ARG A 202 -17.90 -3.11 -1.12
N HIS A 203 -18.72 -2.21 -1.67
CA HIS A 203 -18.55 -1.72 -3.05
C HIS A 203 -17.32 -0.83 -3.24
N GLN A 204 -16.72 -0.30 -2.16
CA GLN A 204 -15.48 0.46 -2.21
C GLN A 204 -14.25 -0.43 -2.41
N LEU A 205 -14.37 -1.75 -2.14
CA LEU A 205 -13.27 -2.69 -2.30
C LEU A 205 -13.21 -3.18 -3.75
N LEU A 206 -12.16 -2.83 -4.46
CA LEU A 206 -11.94 -3.34 -5.82
C LEU A 206 -11.40 -4.77 -5.82
N GLY A 207 -10.62 -5.14 -4.80
CA GLY A 207 -10.03 -6.46 -4.67
C GLY A 207 -8.62 -6.38 -4.07
N MET A 208 -7.83 -7.43 -4.30
CA MET A 208 -6.43 -7.47 -3.91
C MET A 208 -5.50 -7.82 -5.07
N MET A 209 -4.27 -7.33 -5.00
CA MET A 209 -3.15 -7.71 -5.86
C MET A 209 -2.09 -8.46 -5.04
N PRO A 210 -1.24 -9.29 -5.65
CA PRO A 210 -0.06 -9.80 -4.97
C PRO A 210 0.87 -8.67 -4.50
N VAL A 211 1.67 -8.95 -3.46
CA VAL A 211 2.67 -7.98 -2.98
C VAL A 211 3.70 -7.69 -4.10
N PRO A 212 3.85 -6.44 -4.58
CA PRO A 212 4.64 -6.13 -5.77
C PRO A 212 6.15 -6.40 -5.64
N ALA A 213 6.65 -6.46 -4.40
CA ALA A 213 8.07 -6.59 -4.08
C ALA A 213 8.67 -7.97 -4.37
N ARG A 214 7.84 -9.01 -4.60
CA ARG A 214 8.35 -10.38 -4.75
C ARG A 214 8.94 -10.56 -6.15
N ALA A 215 10.26 -10.69 -6.21
CA ALA A 215 10.96 -11.17 -7.40
C ALA A 215 10.41 -12.56 -7.81
N GLY A 216 10.32 -12.81 -9.12
CA GLY A 216 9.86 -14.08 -9.67
C GLY A 216 8.62 -13.97 -10.56
N SER A 217 7.90 -15.09 -10.68
CA SER A 217 6.78 -15.26 -11.62
C SER A 217 5.44 -14.77 -11.10
N MET A 218 5.30 -14.39 -9.82
CA MET A 218 3.99 -14.07 -9.22
C MET A 218 3.27 -12.92 -9.90
N VAL A 219 3.95 -11.79 -10.12
CA VAL A 219 3.36 -10.63 -10.83
C VAL A 219 3.05 -11.01 -12.27
N ARG A 220 3.97 -11.70 -12.97
CA ARG A 220 3.76 -12.16 -14.34
C ARG A 220 2.55 -13.09 -14.45
N TYR A 221 2.40 -14.03 -13.52
CA TYR A 221 1.30 -14.97 -13.47
C TYR A 221 -0.03 -14.26 -13.21
N PHE A 222 -0.03 -13.35 -12.23
CA PHE A 222 -1.20 -12.51 -11.92
C PHE A 222 -1.63 -11.64 -13.11
N LEU A 223 -0.67 -11.17 -13.91
CA LEU A 223 -0.91 -10.42 -15.15
C LEU A 223 -1.21 -11.29 -16.37
N ARG A 224 -1.31 -12.62 -16.21
CA ARG A 224 -1.52 -13.60 -17.30
C ARG A 224 -0.40 -13.64 -18.35
N GLU A 225 0.79 -13.17 -18.02
CA GLU A 225 1.98 -13.19 -18.88
C GLU A 225 2.70 -14.56 -18.87
N ILE A 226 2.32 -15.43 -17.94
CA ILE A 226 2.81 -16.81 -17.86
C ILE A 226 1.67 -17.71 -17.37
N ALA A 227 1.47 -18.83 -18.04
CA ALA A 227 0.48 -19.84 -17.67
C ALA A 227 0.99 -20.73 -16.52
N ALA A 228 0.07 -21.36 -15.79
CA ALA A 228 0.42 -22.29 -14.70
C ALA A 228 1.28 -23.47 -15.19
N SER A 229 1.01 -23.95 -16.41
CA SER A 229 1.76 -25.02 -17.08
C SER A 229 3.22 -24.65 -17.37
N ALA A 230 3.54 -23.37 -17.53
CA ALA A 230 4.87 -22.86 -17.83
C ALA A 230 5.71 -22.55 -16.59
N LEU A 231 5.15 -22.70 -15.38
CA LEU A 231 5.90 -22.53 -14.13
C LEU A 231 6.86 -23.71 -13.93
N SER A 232 8.07 -23.47 -13.43
CA SER A 232 8.95 -24.58 -13.03
C SER A 232 8.34 -25.37 -11.86
N ALA A 233 8.71 -26.64 -11.68
CA ALA A 233 8.18 -27.48 -10.59
C ALA A 233 8.46 -26.90 -9.18
N LYS A 234 9.55 -26.13 -9.03
CA LYS A 234 9.94 -25.49 -7.76
C LYS A 234 9.40 -24.06 -7.60
N ASP A 235 8.60 -23.59 -8.56
CA ASP A 235 8.08 -22.23 -8.51
C ASP A 235 7.03 -22.10 -7.39
N PRO A 236 7.23 -21.23 -6.39
CA PRO A 236 6.32 -21.09 -5.26
C PRO A 236 4.93 -20.53 -5.66
N VAL A 237 4.76 -20.03 -6.88
CA VAL A 237 3.45 -19.62 -7.41
C VAL A 237 2.53 -20.82 -7.61
N ARG A 238 3.05 -22.03 -7.84
CA ARG A 238 2.24 -23.25 -7.99
C ARG A 238 1.32 -23.51 -6.80
N HIS A 239 1.75 -23.16 -5.59
CA HIS A 239 0.95 -23.30 -4.36
C HIS A 239 0.07 -22.08 -4.06
N ARG A 240 -0.05 -21.16 -5.04
CA ARG A 240 -0.70 -19.86 -4.88
C ARG A 240 -1.68 -19.55 -6.01
N VAL A 241 -1.78 -20.43 -7.01
CA VAL A 241 -2.62 -20.23 -8.21
C VAL A 241 -4.06 -19.93 -7.84
N ASP A 242 -4.67 -20.72 -6.94
CA ASP A 242 -6.09 -20.57 -6.59
C ASP A 242 -6.44 -19.17 -6.09
N TRP A 243 -5.67 -18.62 -5.14
CA TRP A 243 -5.96 -17.29 -4.61
C TRP A 243 -5.55 -16.18 -5.58
N LEU A 244 -4.52 -16.39 -6.39
CA LEU A 244 -4.11 -15.43 -7.43
C LEU A 244 -5.18 -15.32 -8.52
N ASP A 245 -5.77 -16.45 -8.91
CA ASP A 245 -6.85 -16.50 -9.89
C ASP A 245 -8.13 -15.86 -9.35
N ALA A 246 -8.51 -16.18 -8.12
CA ALA A 246 -9.63 -15.54 -7.44
C ALA A 246 -9.44 -14.01 -7.33
N ALA A 247 -8.24 -13.57 -6.93
CA ALA A 247 -7.92 -12.15 -6.81
C ALA A 247 -7.97 -11.42 -8.17
N HIS A 248 -7.47 -12.05 -9.23
CA HIS A 248 -7.52 -11.51 -10.58
C HIS A 248 -8.96 -11.34 -11.05
N ALA A 249 -9.77 -12.41 -10.93
CA ALA A 249 -11.16 -12.41 -11.37
C ALA A 249 -12.02 -11.41 -10.60
N GLU A 250 -11.84 -11.30 -9.27
CA GLU A 250 -12.54 -10.33 -8.44
C GLU A 250 -12.22 -8.89 -8.86
N LEU A 251 -10.92 -8.58 -9.03
CA LEU A 251 -10.48 -7.25 -9.42
C LEU A 251 -10.95 -6.88 -10.83
N GLU A 252 -10.82 -7.78 -11.79
CA GLU A 252 -11.30 -7.59 -13.16
C GLU A 252 -12.81 -7.32 -13.19
N ALA A 253 -13.60 -8.14 -12.48
CA ALA A 253 -15.05 -8.00 -12.44
C ALA A 253 -15.47 -6.66 -11.83
N ASN A 254 -14.87 -6.25 -10.71
CA ASN A 254 -15.19 -5.00 -10.03
C ASN A 254 -14.79 -3.77 -10.85
N VAL A 255 -13.59 -3.78 -11.45
CA VAL A 255 -13.14 -2.67 -12.30
C VAL A 255 -14.01 -2.57 -13.54
N ARG A 256 -14.32 -3.68 -14.21
CA ARG A 256 -15.23 -3.70 -15.37
C ARG A 256 -16.60 -3.12 -15.02
N LYS A 257 -17.17 -3.50 -13.87
CA LYS A 257 -18.46 -2.99 -13.39
C LYS A 257 -18.44 -1.47 -13.20
N LEU A 258 -17.40 -0.94 -12.56
CA LEU A 258 -17.28 0.51 -12.34
C LEU A 258 -17.04 1.28 -13.65
N ARG A 259 -16.22 0.75 -14.56
CA ARG A 259 -15.99 1.37 -15.87
C ARG A 259 -17.28 1.47 -16.69
N ALA A 260 -18.13 0.45 -16.64
CA ALA A 260 -19.43 0.47 -17.30
C ALA A 260 -20.40 1.52 -16.70
N ALA A 261 -20.27 1.83 -15.40
CA ALA A 261 -21.07 2.88 -14.76
C ALA A 261 -20.58 4.29 -15.10
N ILE A 262 -19.28 4.48 -15.32
CA ILE A 262 -18.66 5.77 -15.69
C ILE A 262 -18.92 6.11 -17.16
N ASN A 263 -18.86 5.11 -18.05
CA ASN A 263 -19.14 5.25 -19.48
C ASN A 263 -20.30 4.31 -19.87
N PRO A 264 -21.56 4.67 -19.56
CA PRO A 264 -22.70 3.85 -19.98
C PRO A 264 -22.77 3.80 -21.50
N ASP A 265 -22.87 2.59 -22.06
CA ASP A 265 -23.07 2.42 -23.51
C ASP A 265 -24.39 3.11 -23.92
N PRO A 266 -24.37 4.13 -24.80
CA PRO A 266 -25.58 4.82 -25.23
C PRO A 266 -26.61 3.89 -25.90
N ARG A 267 -26.22 2.68 -26.34
CA ARG A 267 -27.12 1.68 -26.94
C ARG A 267 -27.89 0.83 -25.93
N SER A 268 -27.51 0.83 -24.65
CA SER A 268 -28.19 0.03 -23.61
C SER A 268 -29.57 0.60 -23.23
N THR A 269 -29.80 1.90 -23.52
CA THR A 269 -31.04 2.61 -23.19
C THR A 269 -32.23 2.31 -24.12
N TYR A 270 -32.02 1.55 -25.21
CA TYR A 270 -33.06 1.26 -26.21
C TYR A 270 -33.73 -0.12 -26.08
N LEU A 271 -33.46 -0.87 -25.01
CA LEU A 271 -34.06 -2.20 -24.77
C LEU A 271 -35.21 -2.21 -23.75
N ILE A 272 -35.71 -1.03 -23.37
CA ILE A 272 -36.95 -0.91 -22.59
C ILE A 272 -37.87 0.06 -23.34
N ALA A 273 -38.57 -0.46 -24.35
CA ALA A 273 -39.77 0.12 -24.94
C ALA A 273 -40.74 -1.02 -25.27
#